data_AF-A0A2S4M5S0-F1
#
_entry.id   AF-A0A2S4M5S0-F1
#
_cell.length_a   1.000
_cell.length_b   1.000
_cell.length_c   1.000
_cell.angle_alpha   90.00
_cell.angle_beta   90.00
_cell.angle_gamma   90.00
#
_symmetry.space_group_name_H-M   'P 1'
#
loop_
_entity.id
_entity.type
_entity.pdbx_description
1 polymer ?
#
loop_
_entity_poly.entity_id
_entity_poly.type
_entity_poly.pdbx_seq_one_letter_code
_entity_poly.pdbx_strand_id
1 'polypeptide(L)'
;MIKAIYALMLLLAGAQLAQAQFVQPRLNVNAGKATPIRSFFNCQTDAIQAVSGTASHGSISTRQVTQYRCGNRTQRAVVADYTRHPGYRGPDEAFIYWGGNAQIRVHLNVQ
;
A
#
# COMPACT_ATOMS: atom_id res chain seq x y z
N MET A 1 43.30 20.41 49.59
CA MET A 1 43.31 20.19 48.13
C MET A 1 42.64 18.84 47.83
N ILE A 2 41.33 18.84 47.59
CA ILE A 2 40.54 17.62 47.36
C ILE A 2 39.63 17.86 46.14
N LYS A 3 40.08 17.30 45.01
CA LYS A 3 39.31 16.61 43.95
C LYS A 3 37.91 17.13 43.62
N ALA A 4 37.84 18.20 42.82
CA ALA A 4 36.70 18.48 41.97
C ALA A 4 36.87 17.70 40.64
N ILE A 5 36.54 16.41 40.64
CA ILE A 5 36.58 15.57 39.43
C ILE A 5 35.34 14.67 39.42
N TYR A 6 34.14 15.23 39.22
CA TYR A 6 32.93 14.45 38.90
C TYR A 6 31.92 15.31 38.11
N ALA A 7 32.36 16.05 37.08
CA ALA A 7 31.48 16.87 36.25
C ALA A 7 31.55 16.52 34.75
N LEU A 8 32.03 15.33 34.40
CA LEU A 8 32.17 14.93 33.00
C LEU A 8 31.81 13.46 32.78
N MET A 9 30.67 13.06 33.31
CA MET A 9 30.11 11.75 33.04
C MET A 9 28.69 11.92 32.47
N LEU A 10 28.58 11.54 31.20
CA LEU A 10 27.35 11.10 30.52
C LEU A 10 26.38 12.17 30.00
N LEU A 11 26.89 13.05 29.14
CA LEU A 11 26.12 13.70 28.06
C LEU A 11 25.96 12.77 26.83
N LEU A 12 25.88 11.46 27.06
CA LEU A 12 25.49 10.45 26.07
C LEU A 12 24.02 10.07 26.26
N ALA A 13 23.19 11.04 26.61
CA ALA A 13 21.74 10.92 26.48
C ALA A 13 21.46 10.76 24.98
N GLY A 14 21.31 9.51 24.57
CA GLY A 14 21.20 9.10 23.19
C GLY A 14 20.18 9.95 22.47
N ALA A 15 20.63 10.60 21.39
CA ALA A 15 19.74 10.96 20.30
C ALA A 15 19.23 9.64 19.71
N GLN A 16 18.21 9.06 20.35
CA GLN A 16 17.36 8.06 19.73
C GLN A 16 16.68 8.81 18.59
N LEU A 17 17.30 8.74 17.41
CA LEU A 17 16.69 9.17 16.17
C LEU A 17 15.39 8.40 16.06
N ALA A 18 14.28 9.05 16.41
CA ALA A 18 12.95 8.55 16.16
C ALA A 18 12.81 8.46 14.65
N GLN A 19 13.14 7.28 14.11
CA GLN A 19 12.85 6.98 12.73
C GLN A 19 11.33 7.00 12.62
N ALA A 20 10.80 8.04 11.98
CA ALA A 20 9.41 8.09 11.59
C ALA A 20 9.16 6.86 10.72
N GLN A 21 8.57 5.82 11.31
CA GLN A 21 8.13 4.66 10.56
C GLN A 21 6.96 5.15 9.72
N PHE A 22 7.16 5.23 8.41
CA PHE A 22 6.07 5.45 7.46
C PHE A 22 5.15 4.23 7.51
N VAL A 23 4.18 4.27 8.43
CA VAL A 23 3.10 3.28 8.47
C VAL A 23 2.28 3.50 7.21
N GLN A 24 2.35 2.56 6.28
CA GLN A 24 1.48 2.62 5.11
C GLN A 24 0.01 2.54 5.58
N PRO A 25 -0.85 3.46 5.13
CA PRO A 25 -2.25 3.46 5.55
C PRO A 25 -2.91 2.16 5.09
N ARG A 26 -3.59 1.48 6.02
CA ARG A 26 -4.39 0.30 5.68
C ARG A 26 -5.68 0.74 5.01
N LEU A 27 -6.02 0.11 3.89
CA LEU A 27 -7.29 0.32 3.22
C LEU A 27 -8.37 -0.53 3.91
N ASN A 28 -9.43 0.12 4.39
CA ASN A 28 -10.58 -0.60 4.92
C ASN A 28 -11.38 -1.20 3.77
N VAL A 29 -11.63 -2.51 3.83
CA VAL A 29 -12.42 -3.24 2.83
C VAL A 29 -13.57 -3.96 3.52
N ASN A 30 -14.77 -3.81 2.97
CA ASN A 30 -15.99 -4.28 3.61
C ASN A 30 -16.46 -5.62 3.05
N ALA A 31 -17.25 -6.31 3.86
CA ALA A 31 -18.02 -7.48 3.49
C ALA A 31 -18.77 -7.40 2.16
N GLY A 32 -18.67 -8.46 1.34
CA GLY A 32 -19.66 -8.78 0.30
C GLY A 32 -19.60 -7.94 -0.96
N LYS A 33 -18.60 -7.07 -1.12
CA LYS A 33 -18.41 -6.28 -2.34
C LYS A 33 -16.94 -6.25 -2.76
N ALA A 34 -16.71 -6.40 -4.06
CA ALA A 34 -15.42 -6.11 -4.67
C ALA A 34 -15.06 -4.65 -4.37
N THR A 35 -13.93 -4.42 -3.72
CA THR A 35 -13.47 -3.09 -3.32
C THR A 35 -12.26 -2.68 -4.15
N PRO A 36 -12.27 -1.53 -4.84
CA PRO A 36 -11.12 -1.08 -5.61
C PRO A 36 -9.96 -0.75 -4.67
N ILE A 37 -8.83 -1.42 -4.85
CA ILE A 37 -7.65 -1.23 -3.99
C ILE A 37 -6.51 -0.50 -4.71
N ARG A 38 -6.48 -0.53 -6.04
CA ARG A 38 -5.50 0.21 -6.85
C ARG A 38 -6.03 0.47 -8.25
N SER A 39 -5.57 1.57 -8.87
CA SER A 39 -5.80 1.89 -10.28
C SER A 39 -4.46 2.12 -10.98
N PHE A 40 -4.29 1.53 -12.16
CA PHE A 40 -3.10 1.58 -13.00
C PHE A 40 -3.43 2.29 -14.30
N PHE A 41 -2.63 3.28 -14.69
CA PHE A 41 -2.83 4.09 -15.89
C PHE A 41 -1.48 4.56 -16.42
N ASN A 42 -1.41 4.87 -17.71
CA ASN A 42 -0.20 5.39 -18.35
C ASN A 42 -0.51 6.71 -19.06
N CYS A 43 -0.05 7.83 -18.48
CA CYS A 43 -0.27 9.16 -19.04
C CYS A 43 0.51 9.45 -20.34
N GLN A 44 1.52 8.65 -20.66
CA GLN A 44 2.40 8.90 -21.81
C GLN A 44 1.95 8.18 -23.07
N THR A 45 1.53 6.91 -22.93
CA THR A 45 1.24 6.05 -24.10
C THR A 45 -0.20 5.58 -24.17
N ASP A 46 -0.99 5.79 -23.11
CA ASP A 46 -2.34 5.23 -22.94
C ASP A 46 -2.40 3.69 -23.04
N ALA A 47 -1.24 3.02 -23.14
CA ALA A 47 -1.11 1.58 -23.16
C ALA A 47 -1.25 1.03 -21.74
N ILE A 48 -2.19 0.11 -21.58
CA ILE A 48 -2.51 -0.55 -20.32
C ILE A 48 -1.74 -1.87 -20.28
N GLN A 49 -0.83 -2.01 -19.32
CA GLN A 49 -0.17 -3.29 -19.07
C GLN A 49 -1.12 -4.27 -18.39
N ALA A 50 -0.89 -5.57 -18.60
CA ALA A 50 -1.60 -6.60 -17.86
C ALA A 50 -1.34 -6.45 -16.35
N VAL A 51 -2.40 -6.49 -15.56
CA VAL A 51 -2.36 -6.42 -14.10
C VAL A 51 -2.95 -7.71 -13.55
N SER A 52 -2.28 -8.27 -12.54
CA SER A 52 -2.75 -9.44 -11.79
C SER A 52 -2.44 -9.25 -10.31
N GLY A 53 -2.94 -10.14 -9.45
CA GLY A 53 -2.60 -10.07 -8.04
C GLY A 53 -3.03 -11.28 -7.25
N THR A 54 -2.55 -11.33 -6.01
CA THR A 54 -2.82 -12.38 -5.03
C THR A 54 -3.11 -11.76 -3.67
N ALA A 55 -3.87 -12.47 -2.84
CA ALA A 55 -4.10 -12.13 -1.44
C ALA A 55 -4.27 -13.42 -0.63
N SER A 56 -3.90 -13.39 0.66
CA SER A 56 -3.97 -14.57 1.52
C SER A 56 -5.41 -14.89 1.94
N HIS A 57 -6.23 -13.86 2.16
CA HIS A 57 -7.60 -14.01 2.65
C HIS A 57 -8.66 -13.39 1.73
N GLY A 58 -8.34 -13.31 0.44
CA GLY A 58 -9.28 -12.87 -0.60
C GLY A 58 -8.79 -13.21 -2.00
N SER A 59 -9.55 -12.74 -2.98
CA SER A 59 -9.23 -12.83 -4.39
C SER A 59 -9.03 -11.44 -4.98
N ILE A 60 -8.08 -11.32 -5.91
CA ILE A 60 -7.90 -10.12 -6.73
C ILE A 60 -8.53 -10.36 -8.10
N SER A 61 -9.38 -9.43 -8.52
CA SER A 61 -9.88 -9.35 -9.89
C SER A 61 -9.42 -8.04 -10.51
N THR A 62 -9.30 -8.00 -11.83
CA THR A 62 -8.95 -6.77 -12.55
C THR A 62 -10.01 -6.46 -13.59
N ARG A 63 -10.26 -5.16 -13.79
CA ARG A 63 -11.18 -4.68 -14.82
C ARG A 63 -10.67 -3.40 -15.44
N GLN A 64 -10.95 -3.24 -16.73
CA GLN A 64 -10.67 -2.00 -17.44
C GLN A 64 -11.78 -0.98 -17.17
N VAL A 65 -11.39 0.26 -16.98
CA VAL A 65 -12.28 1.39 -16.74
C VAL A 65 -11.74 2.64 -17.44
N THR A 66 -12.58 3.66 -17.54
CA THR A 66 -12.16 5.02 -17.85
C THR A 66 -12.23 5.88 -16.59
N GLN A 67 -11.18 6.65 -16.31
CA GLN A 67 -11.12 7.56 -15.15
C GLN A 67 -10.58 8.92 -15.57
N TYR A 68 -10.91 9.98 -14.81
CA TYR A 68 -10.23 11.26 -14.98
C TYR A 68 -8.81 11.20 -14.43
N ARG A 69 -7.83 11.11 -15.32
CA ARG A 69 -6.39 11.03 -15.01
C ARG A 69 -5.61 11.77 -16.08
N CYS A 70 -4.44 12.30 -15.73
CA CYS A 70 -3.54 12.95 -16.70
C CYS A 70 -4.20 14.13 -17.47
N GLY A 71 -5.22 14.79 -16.91
CA GLY A 71 -6.00 15.83 -17.60
C GLY A 71 -7.04 15.30 -18.62
N ASN A 72 -7.17 13.98 -18.77
CA ASN A 72 -8.10 13.32 -19.69
C ASN A 72 -9.26 12.63 -18.94
N ARG A 73 -10.51 12.95 -19.28
CA ARG A 73 -11.75 12.38 -18.67
C ARG A 73 -12.01 10.93 -19.03
N THR A 74 -11.44 10.47 -20.14
CA THR A 74 -11.62 9.11 -20.64
C THR A 74 -10.32 8.32 -20.63
N GLN A 75 -9.37 8.69 -19.76
CA GLN A 75 -8.10 7.99 -19.64
C GLN A 75 -8.36 6.52 -19.27
N ARG A 76 -7.81 5.60 -20.07
CA ARG A 76 -7.91 4.17 -19.77
C ARG A 76 -7.15 3.87 -18.49
N ALA A 77 -7.71 3.00 -17.67
CA ALA A 77 -7.10 2.49 -16.46
C ALA A 77 -7.51 1.03 -16.22
N VAL A 78 -6.68 0.28 -15.51
CA VAL A 78 -7.04 -1.02 -14.92
C VAL A 78 -7.17 -0.85 -13.43
N VAL A 79 -8.32 -1.24 -12.89
CA VAL A 79 -8.57 -1.27 -11.47
C VAL A 79 -8.39 -2.70 -10.98
N ALA A 80 -7.61 -2.86 -9.92
CA ALA A 80 -7.55 -4.09 -9.14
C ALA A 80 -8.57 -3.99 -8.00
N ASP A 81 -9.53 -4.90 -7.98
CA ASP A 81 -10.54 -5.02 -6.94
C ASP A 81 -10.26 -6.24 -6.05
N TYR A 82 -10.28 -6.02 -4.73
CA TYR A 82 -10.18 -7.07 -3.73
C TYR A 82 -11.56 -7.55 -3.31
N THR A 83 -11.73 -8.87 -3.23
CA THR A 83 -12.92 -9.50 -2.64
C THR A 83 -12.46 -10.46 -1.54
N ARG A 84 -12.91 -10.25 -0.31
CA ARG A 84 -12.54 -11.12 0.81
C ARG A 84 -13.12 -12.53 0.69
N HIS A 85 -12.47 -13.49 1.32
CA HIS A 85 -13.08 -14.80 1.57
C HIS A 85 -14.23 -14.71 2.57
N PRO A 86 -15.31 -15.49 2.40
CA PRO A 86 -16.40 -15.55 3.37
C PRO A 86 -15.91 -15.85 4.78
N GLY A 87 -16.41 -15.10 5.77
CA GLY A 87 -16.08 -15.30 7.19
C GLY A 87 -14.76 -14.67 7.67
N TYR A 88 -13.87 -14.25 6.76
CA TYR A 88 -12.62 -13.62 7.18
C TYR A 88 -12.80 -12.15 7.62
N ARG A 89 -12.13 -11.80 8.73
CA ARG A 89 -12.00 -10.44 9.25
C ARG A 89 -10.60 -10.27 9.83
N GLY A 90 -10.03 -9.08 9.71
CA GLY A 90 -8.70 -8.76 10.21
C GLY A 90 -7.74 -8.24 9.14
N PRO A 91 -6.44 -8.16 9.45
CA PRO A 91 -5.44 -7.62 8.55
C PRO A 91 -5.09 -8.61 7.43
N ASP A 92 -5.13 -8.15 6.18
CA ASP A 92 -4.70 -8.94 5.01
C ASP A 92 -3.67 -8.15 4.18
N GLU A 93 -2.95 -8.84 3.32
CA GLU A 93 -2.03 -8.24 2.35
C GLU A 93 -2.38 -8.69 0.95
N ALA A 94 -2.52 -7.72 0.04
CA ALA A 94 -2.65 -7.98 -1.39
C ALA A 94 -1.37 -7.59 -2.11
N PHE A 95 -0.88 -8.47 -2.97
CA PHE A 95 0.24 -8.22 -3.87
C PHE A 95 -0.30 -8.03 -5.28
N ILE A 96 -0.05 -6.86 -5.88
CA ILE A 96 -0.48 -6.56 -7.24
C ILE A 96 0.75 -6.46 -8.14
N TYR A 97 0.72 -7.17 -9.26
CA TYR A 97 1.81 -7.28 -10.22
C TYR A 97 1.45 -6.57 -11.53
N TRP A 98 2.39 -5.81 -12.09
CA TRP A 98 2.28 -5.19 -13.42
C TRP A 98 3.65 -5.12 -14.09
N GLY A 99 3.69 -4.99 -15.42
CA GLY A 99 4.93 -4.63 -16.12
C GLY A 99 6.13 -5.58 -15.90
N GLY A 100 5.93 -6.89 -16.02
CA GLY A 100 6.98 -7.91 -15.92
C GLY A 100 7.44 -8.21 -14.49
N ASN A 101 8.06 -7.22 -13.83
CA ASN A 101 8.68 -7.39 -12.50
C ASN A 101 8.16 -6.41 -11.45
N ALA A 102 7.26 -5.50 -11.79
CA ALA A 102 6.80 -4.50 -10.83
C ALA A 102 5.72 -5.09 -9.92
N GLN A 103 5.86 -4.85 -8.62
CA GLN A 103 4.92 -5.27 -7.61
C GLN A 103 4.63 -4.16 -6.60
N ILE A 104 3.42 -4.16 -6.05
CA ILE A 104 3.04 -3.28 -4.95
C ILE A 104 2.30 -4.12 -3.92
N ARG A 105 2.66 -3.91 -2.66
CA ARG A 105 1.96 -4.46 -1.52
C ARG A 105 0.89 -3.46 -1.09
N VAL A 106 -0.32 -3.94 -0.87
CA VAL A 106 -1.43 -3.17 -0.32
C VAL A 106 -1.84 -3.80 1.01
N HIS A 107 -1.72 -3.03 2.08
CA HIS A 107 -2.17 -3.47 3.41
C HIS A 107 -3.67 -3.20 3.57
N LEU A 108 -4.42 -4.23 3.95
CA LEU A 108 -5.87 -4.19 4.06
C LEU A 108 -6.29 -4.37 5.51
N ASN A 109 -7.41 -3.75 5.87
CA ASN A 109 -8.14 -4.04 7.09
C ASN A 109 -9.54 -4.52 6.71
N VAL A 110 -9.77 -5.83 6.82
CA VAL A 110 -11.01 -6.49 6.39
C VAL A 110 -12.03 -6.45 7.52
N GLN A 111 -13.16 -5.77 7.28
CA GLN A 111 -14.25 -5.56 8.25
C GLN A 111 -15.48 -6.41 7.92
#